data_AF-A0A524M2V6-F1
#
_entry.id   AF-A0A524M2V6-F1
#
_cell.length_a   1.000
_cell.length_b   1.000
_cell.length_c   1.000
_cell.angle_alpha   90.00
_cell.angle_beta   90.00
_cell.angle_gamma   90.00
#
_symmetry.space_group_name_H-M   'P 1'
#
loop_
_entity.id
_entity.type
_entity.pdbx_description
1 polymer ?
#
loop_
_entity_poly.entity_id
_entity_poly.type
_entity_poly.pdbx_seq_one_letter_code
_entity_poly.pdbx_strand_id
1 'polypeptide(L)'
;MRLARFLIIIGVTLVLLSYISPIVDPSYSTDFGLDPGKFRGYVVNCNSELDIRITSSHEEPFTVYFMTYENGYRALEEGSLENVTILQIFSNTTSLSQRLSIPSPGWYAILVTPSTNETIRFLEIDFGKQIPNQGLVVAGASFLIVGILYFLIASRKQSVLRTHSKQ
;
A
#
# COMPACT_ATOMS: atom_id res chain seq x y z
N MET A 1 -19.51 -4.17 32.28
CA MET A 1 -18.17 -4.67 31.88
C MET A 1 -18.12 -5.32 30.50
N ARG A 2 -19.12 -6.13 30.09
CA ARG A 2 -19.11 -6.79 28.76
C ARG A 2 -19.02 -5.79 27.58
N LEU A 3 -19.76 -4.68 27.64
CA LEU A 3 -19.75 -3.63 26.61
C LEU A 3 -18.38 -2.95 26.44
N ALA A 4 -17.70 -2.57 27.54
CA ALA A 4 -16.36 -1.96 27.45
C ALA A 4 -15.34 -2.90 26.79
N ARG A 5 -15.36 -4.19 27.15
CA ARG A 5 -14.48 -5.19 26.55
C ARG A 5 -14.75 -5.35 25.05
N PHE A 6 -16.03 -5.36 24.66
CA PHE A 6 -16.41 -5.43 23.24
C PHE A 6 -15.91 -4.23 22.42
N LEU A 7 -16.08 -3.00 22.94
CA LEU A 7 -15.59 -1.79 22.28
C LEU A 7 -14.07 -1.78 22.14
N ILE A 8 -13.36 -2.22 23.17
CA ILE A 8 -11.89 -2.34 23.12
C ILE A 8 -11.47 -3.36 22.08
N ILE A 9 -12.09 -4.54 22.03
CA ILE A 9 -11.77 -5.59 21.07
C ILE A 9 -11.98 -5.07 19.64
N ILE A 10 -13.15 -4.48 19.34
CA ILE A 10 -13.44 -3.91 18.01
C ILE A 10 -12.43 -2.82 17.66
N GLY A 11 -12.10 -1.95 18.62
CA GLY A 11 -11.13 -0.87 18.41
C GLY A 11 -9.75 -1.40 18.05
N VAL A 12 -9.24 -2.41 18.78
CA VAL A 12 -7.98 -3.10 18.44
C VAL A 12 -8.07 -3.74 17.06
N THR A 13 -9.16 -4.45 16.75
CA THR A 13 -9.34 -5.13 15.47
C THR A 13 -9.33 -4.16 14.29
N LEU A 14 -10.00 -3.00 14.40
CA LEU A 14 -10.02 -1.98 13.35
C LEU A 14 -8.64 -1.34 13.15
N VAL A 15 -7.90 -1.10 14.23
CA VAL A 15 -6.51 -0.62 14.14
C VAL A 15 -5.64 -1.67 13.46
N LEU A 16 -5.73 -2.95 13.84
CA LEU A 16 -4.96 -4.01 13.20
C LEU A 16 -5.32 -4.16 11.71
N LEU A 17 -6.62 -4.16 11.37
CA LEU A 17 -7.09 -4.21 9.98
C LEU A 17 -6.63 -3.00 9.16
N SER A 18 -6.38 -1.85 9.77
CA SER A 18 -5.85 -0.68 9.07
C SER A 18 -4.43 -0.90 8.51
N TYR A 19 -3.69 -1.89 9.05
CA TYR A 19 -2.37 -2.31 8.58
C TYR A 19 -2.40 -3.56 7.69
N ILE A 20 -3.54 -4.26 7.62
CA ILE A 20 -3.71 -5.41 6.73
C ILE A 20 -4.09 -4.87 5.34
N SER A 21 -3.14 -4.18 4.72
CA SER A 21 -3.08 -4.04 3.27
C SER A 21 -2.18 -5.15 2.74
N PRO A 22 -2.38 -5.68 1.52
CA PRO A 22 -1.63 -6.84 1.07
C PRO A 22 -0.13 -6.54 1.11
N ILE A 23 0.57 -7.49 1.71
CA ILE A 23 2.00 -7.53 1.94
C ILE A 23 2.65 -7.63 0.56
N VAL A 24 2.90 -6.49 -0.07
CA VAL A 24 3.89 -6.37 -1.13
C VAL A 24 5.15 -5.95 -0.39
N ASP A 25 6.18 -6.81 -0.40
CA ASP A 25 7.48 -6.42 0.12
C ASP A 25 7.90 -5.13 -0.59
N PRO A 26 8.19 -4.04 0.16
CA PRO A 26 8.23 -2.69 -0.40
C PRO A 26 9.36 -2.50 -1.39
N SER A 27 10.41 -3.34 -1.36
CA SER A 27 11.55 -3.20 -2.24
C SER A 27 11.78 -4.47 -3.06
N TYR A 28 11.80 -4.31 -4.38
CA TYR A 28 12.27 -5.30 -5.33
C TYR A 28 13.59 -4.80 -5.92
N SER A 29 14.70 -5.36 -5.46
CA SER A 29 15.98 -5.26 -6.17
C SER A 29 16.06 -6.39 -7.18
N THR A 30 16.41 -6.07 -8.42
CA THR A 30 16.60 -7.09 -9.45
C THR A 30 17.94 -6.94 -10.13
N ASP A 31 18.82 -7.92 -9.90
CA ASP A 31 20.14 -8.07 -10.54
C ASP A 31 20.07 -8.69 -11.94
N PHE A 32 18.91 -9.20 -12.34
CA PHE A 32 18.73 -9.79 -13.67
C PHE A 32 18.36 -8.68 -14.65
N GLY A 33 19.27 -8.43 -15.61
CA GLY A 33 19.11 -7.38 -16.61
C GLY A 33 17.79 -7.46 -17.40
N LEU A 34 17.30 -6.32 -17.84
CA LEU A 34 16.08 -6.15 -18.62
C LEU A 34 16.44 -5.81 -20.07
N ASP A 35 16.24 -6.77 -20.97
CA ASP A 35 16.59 -6.61 -22.38
C ASP A 35 15.66 -5.64 -23.11
N PRO A 36 16.14 -4.96 -24.17
CA PRO A 36 15.32 -4.13 -25.03
C PRO A 36 14.12 -4.90 -25.61
N GLY A 37 12.97 -4.22 -25.67
CA GLY A 37 11.73 -4.80 -26.19
C GLY A 37 11.03 -5.79 -25.26
N LYS A 38 11.57 -6.04 -24.05
CA LYS A 38 10.89 -6.81 -23.01
C LYS A 38 10.37 -5.89 -21.91
N PHE A 39 9.22 -6.26 -21.37
CA PHE A 39 8.65 -5.61 -20.19
C PHE A 39 8.96 -6.41 -18.93
N ARG A 40 9.23 -5.69 -17.85
CA ARG A 40 9.14 -6.24 -16.49
C ARG A 40 7.92 -5.67 -15.81
N GLY A 41 7.01 -6.53 -15.38
CA GLY A 41 5.80 -6.15 -14.69
C GLY A 41 5.88 -6.34 -13.18
N TYR A 42 5.39 -5.34 -12.45
CA TYR A 42 5.18 -5.37 -11.01
C TYR A 42 3.69 -5.15 -10.74
N VAL A 43 3.12 -5.92 -9.82
CA VAL A 43 1.70 -5.84 -9.49
C VAL A 43 1.56 -5.37 -8.05
N VAL A 44 0.75 -4.34 -7.86
CA VAL A 44 0.56 -3.68 -6.56
C VAL A 44 -0.94 -3.49 -6.32
N ASN A 45 -1.41 -3.81 -5.11
CA ASN A 45 -2.77 -3.46 -4.72
C ASN A 45 -2.74 -2.11 -4.02
N CYS A 46 -3.51 -1.15 -4.52
CA CYS A 46 -3.52 0.20 -4.01
C CYS A 46 -4.90 0.52 -3.43
N ASN A 47 -4.94 1.00 -2.19
CA ASN A 47 -6.15 1.52 -1.55
C ASN A 47 -6.21 3.06 -1.55
N SER A 48 -5.09 3.70 -1.87
CA SER A 48 -4.87 5.15 -1.88
C SER A 48 -3.69 5.46 -2.80
N GLU A 49 -3.25 6.72 -2.85
CA GLU A 49 -2.01 7.16 -3.51
C GLU A 49 -0.84 6.18 -3.27
N LEU A 50 -0.03 5.99 -4.30
CA LEU A 50 1.15 5.11 -4.28
C LEU A 50 2.41 5.94 -4.50
N ASP A 51 3.30 5.93 -3.52
CA ASP A 51 4.64 6.51 -3.68
C ASP A 51 5.53 5.46 -4.35
N ILE A 52 6.13 5.80 -5.49
CA ILE A 52 7.05 4.93 -6.21
C ILE A 52 8.43 5.58 -6.30
N ARG A 53 9.47 4.76 -6.12
CA ARG A 53 10.83 5.12 -6.44
C ARG A 53 11.46 4.04 -7.30
N ILE A 54 12.00 4.41 -8.44
CA ILE A 54 12.69 3.51 -9.37
C ILE A 54 14.04 4.13 -9.67
N THR A 55 15.13 3.37 -9.59
CA THR A 55 16.47 3.89 -9.89
C THR A 55 17.28 2.85 -10.66
N SER A 56 17.92 3.30 -11.74
CA SER A 56 18.95 2.52 -12.43
C SER A 56 20.31 2.84 -11.79
N SER A 57 21.05 1.82 -11.41
CA SER A 57 22.37 1.99 -10.77
C SER A 57 23.48 2.41 -11.74
N HIS A 58 23.25 2.28 -13.05
CA HIS A 58 24.23 2.59 -14.10
C HIS A 58 23.77 3.75 -15.00
N GLU A 59 22.82 4.57 -14.55
CA GLU A 59 22.24 5.67 -15.33
C GLU A 59 21.63 5.20 -16.66
N GLU A 60 21.16 3.95 -16.71
CA GLU A 60 20.53 3.37 -17.89
C GLU A 60 19.09 3.89 -17.99
N PRO A 61 18.70 4.54 -19.11
CA PRO A 61 17.39 5.15 -19.21
C PRO A 61 16.28 4.11 -19.40
N PHE A 62 15.21 4.24 -18.64
CA PHE A 62 14.05 3.37 -18.65
C PHE A 62 12.74 4.16 -18.82
N THR A 63 11.71 3.45 -19.27
CA THR A 63 10.35 3.95 -19.39
C THR A 63 9.45 3.14 -18.48
N VAL A 64 8.58 3.83 -17.75
CA VAL A 64 7.63 3.25 -16.80
C VAL A 64 6.21 3.52 -17.27
N TYR A 65 5.39 2.49 -17.30
CA TYR A 65 3.97 2.55 -17.61
C TYR A 65 3.17 2.13 -16.39
N PHE A 66 2.25 2.99 -15.97
CA PHE A 66 1.31 2.72 -14.90
C PHE A 66 -0.07 2.49 -15.48
N MET A 67 -0.71 1.38 -15.11
CA MET A 67 -2.03 1.00 -15.63
C MET A 67 -2.78 0.09 -14.66
N THR A 68 -4.05 -0.20 -14.96
CA THR A 68 -4.82 -1.20 -14.22
C THR A 68 -4.21 -2.60 -14.40
N TYR A 69 -4.45 -3.49 -13.44
CA TYR A 69 -3.97 -4.87 -13.53
C TYR A 69 -4.39 -5.58 -14.82
N GLU A 70 -5.64 -5.42 -15.25
CA GLU A 70 -6.16 -6.04 -16.48
C GLU A 70 -5.39 -5.58 -17.73
N ASN A 71 -5.09 -4.29 -17.82
CA ASN A 71 -4.31 -3.73 -18.92
C ASN A 71 -2.85 -4.20 -18.87
N GLY A 72 -2.25 -4.24 -17.68
CA GLY A 72 -0.88 -4.74 -17.51
C GLY A 72 -0.74 -6.20 -17.87
N TYR A 73 -1.73 -7.02 -17.49
CA TYR A 73 -1.78 -8.42 -17.86
C TYR A 73 -1.85 -8.61 -19.38
N ARG A 74 -2.76 -7.89 -20.07
CA ARG A 74 -2.84 -7.92 -21.54
C ARG A 74 -1.55 -7.48 -22.20
N ALA A 75 -0.92 -6.42 -21.69
CA ALA A 75 0.35 -5.94 -22.24
C ALA A 75 1.48 -6.98 -22.13
N LEU A 76 1.53 -7.71 -21.02
CA LEU A 76 2.52 -8.79 -20.83
C LEU A 76 2.20 -10.02 -21.66
N GLU A 77 0.92 -10.37 -21.83
CA GLU A 77 0.46 -11.50 -22.63
C GLU A 77 0.69 -11.28 -24.13
N GLU A 78 0.36 -10.09 -24.63
CA GLU A 78 0.54 -9.70 -26.03
C GLU A 78 1.97 -9.25 -26.34
N GLY A 79 2.78 -8.95 -25.31
CA GLY A 79 4.10 -8.34 -25.47
C GLY A 79 4.04 -6.95 -26.13
N SER A 80 2.92 -6.25 -26.03
CA SER A 80 2.63 -5.00 -26.75
C SER A 80 1.80 -4.04 -25.91
N LEU A 81 1.92 -2.74 -26.18
CA LEU A 81 1.12 -1.69 -25.54
C LEU A 81 -0.02 -1.15 -26.44
N GLU A 82 -0.23 -1.73 -27.62
CA GLU A 82 -1.18 -1.18 -28.60
C GLU A 82 -2.64 -1.19 -28.12
N ASN A 83 -3.04 -2.18 -27.32
CA ASN A 83 -4.44 -2.39 -26.90
C ASN A 83 -4.70 -2.12 -25.42
N VAL A 84 -3.84 -1.34 -24.77
CA VAL A 84 -3.94 -1.10 -23.32
C VAL A 84 -4.10 0.38 -23.00
N THR A 85 -4.88 0.68 -21.98
CA THR A 85 -5.01 2.05 -21.47
C THR A 85 -3.96 2.30 -20.41
N ILE A 86 -3.01 3.17 -20.74
CA ILE A 86 -1.99 3.66 -19.83
C ILE A 86 -2.58 4.82 -19.02
N LEU A 87 -2.49 4.74 -17.69
CA LEU A 87 -2.93 5.81 -16.78
C LEU A 87 -1.86 6.90 -16.66
N GLN A 88 -0.59 6.49 -16.58
CA GLN A 88 0.53 7.41 -16.50
C GLN A 88 1.78 6.80 -17.14
N ILE A 89 2.59 7.65 -17.77
CA ILE A 89 3.84 7.25 -18.41
C ILE A 89 4.97 8.18 -17.97
N PHE A 90 6.13 7.60 -17.68
CA PHE A 90 7.38 8.31 -17.41
C PHE A 90 8.43 7.77 -18.37
N SER A 91 8.85 8.57 -19.33
CA SER A 91 9.71 8.12 -20.42
C SER A 91 11.12 8.65 -20.28
N ASN A 92 12.10 7.85 -20.71
CA ASN A 92 13.51 8.23 -20.80
C ASN A 92 14.07 8.83 -19.51
N THR A 93 13.88 8.13 -18.39
CA THR A 93 14.41 8.55 -17.08
C THR A 93 15.40 7.53 -16.53
N THR A 94 16.37 7.98 -15.76
CA THR A 94 17.36 7.14 -15.07
C THR A 94 17.04 6.97 -13.59
N SER A 95 16.18 7.84 -13.05
CA SER A 95 15.62 7.76 -11.71
C SER A 95 14.23 8.39 -11.70
N LEU A 96 13.31 7.77 -10.98
CA LEU A 96 11.93 8.22 -10.84
C LEU A 96 11.60 8.22 -9.36
N SER A 97 11.07 9.32 -8.85
CA SER A 97 10.47 9.39 -7.51
C SER A 97 9.17 10.18 -7.63
N GLN A 98 8.05 9.47 -7.61
CA GLN A 98 6.76 10.07 -7.91
C GLN A 98 5.66 9.52 -7.00
N ARG A 99 4.73 10.39 -6.62
CA ARG A 99 3.45 10.02 -6.03
C ARG A 99 2.43 9.84 -7.15
N LEU A 100 1.90 8.63 -7.28
CA LEU A 100 0.88 8.25 -8.24
C LEU A 100 -0.51 8.39 -7.61
N SER A 101 -1.38 9.14 -8.26
CA SER A 101 -2.79 9.25 -7.86
C SER A 101 -3.55 8.01 -8.31
N ILE A 102 -4.26 7.38 -7.38
CA ILE A 102 -5.02 6.15 -7.63
C ILE A 102 -6.50 6.49 -7.82
N PRO A 103 -7.08 6.26 -9.01
CA PRO A 103 -8.46 6.68 -9.31
C PRO A 103 -9.50 5.88 -8.53
N SER A 104 -9.19 4.63 -8.17
CA SER A 104 -10.07 3.76 -7.37
C SER A 104 -9.25 2.68 -6.65
N PRO A 105 -9.65 2.23 -5.46
CA PRO A 105 -9.00 1.08 -4.82
C PRO A 105 -9.00 -0.16 -5.72
N GLY A 106 -7.87 -0.86 -5.82
CA GLY A 106 -7.74 -2.06 -6.64
C GLY A 106 -6.31 -2.43 -7.02
N TRP A 107 -6.18 -3.43 -7.90
CA TRP A 107 -4.88 -3.89 -8.40
C TRP A 107 -4.42 -3.09 -9.62
N TYR A 108 -3.16 -2.68 -9.58
CA TYR A 108 -2.49 -1.93 -10.63
C TYR A 108 -1.21 -2.65 -11.06
N ALA A 109 -0.83 -2.41 -12.30
CA ALA A 109 0.41 -2.92 -12.89
C ALA A 109 1.34 -1.76 -13.22
N ILE A 110 2.62 -1.95 -12.91
CA ILE A 110 3.72 -1.08 -13.27
C ILE A 110 4.62 -1.87 -14.18
N LEU A 111 4.73 -1.45 -15.43
CA LEU A 111 5.60 -2.05 -16.42
C LEU A 111 6.82 -1.17 -16.62
N VAL A 112 8.01 -1.77 -16.61
CA VAL A 112 9.27 -1.10 -16.90
C VAL A 112 9.89 -1.71 -18.15
N THR A 113 10.48 -0.88 -19.00
CA THR A 113 11.24 -1.28 -20.20
C THR A 113 12.45 -0.36 -20.39
N PRO A 114 13.55 -0.79 -21.02
CA PRO A 114 14.59 0.10 -21.49
C PRO A 114 14.05 1.14 -22.48
N SER A 115 14.52 2.37 -22.37
CA SER A 115 14.20 3.45 -23.34
C SER A 115 15.12 3.42 -24.55
N THR A 116 16.26 2.77 -24.43
CA THR A 116 17.27 2.60 -25.47
C THR A 116 17.35 1.13 -25.89
N ASN A 117 18.09 0.85 -26.95
CA ASN A 117 18.44 -0.53 -27.36
C ASN A 117 19.52 -1.16 -26.48
N GLU A 118 19.68 -0.69 -25.25
CA GLU A 118 20.64 -1.22 -24.28
C GLU A 118 19.89 -1.93 -23.15
N THR A 119 20.41 -3.07 -22.71
CA THR A 119 19.87 -3.80 -21.56
C THR A 119 20.09 -3.00 -20.28
N ILE A 120 19.05 -2.80 -19.48
CA ILE A 120 19.20 -2.26 -18.12
C ILE A 120 19.76 -3.37 -17.25
N ARG A 121 20.96 -3.19 -16.68
CA ARG A 121 21.62 -4.24 -15.90
C ARG A 121 21.07 -4.36 -14.50
N PHE A 122 20.75 -3.22 -13.89
CA PHE A 122 20.29 -3.18 -12.51
C PHE A 122 19.18 -2.15 -12.35
N LEU A 123 18.09 -2.58 -11.73
CA LEU A 123 16.96 -1.74 -11.41
C LEU A 123 16.49 -2.03 -9.98
N GLU A 124 16.43 -0.98 -9.17
CA GLU A 124 15.81 -0.99 -7.86
C GLU A 124 14.44 -0.33 -7.94
N ILE A 125 13.42 -0.99 -7.43
CA ILE A 125 12.07 -0.45 -7.29
C ILE A 125 11.64 -0.52 -5.83
N ASP A 126 11.25 0.62 -5.29
CA ASP A 126 10.68 0.77 -3.95
C ASP A 126 9.25 1.33 -4.08
N PHE A 127 8.30 0.57 -3.55
CA PHE A 127 6.93 0.97 -3.32
C PHE A 127 6.84 1.50 -1.89
N GLY A 128 6.67 2.82 -1.77
CA GLY A 128 6.55 3.49 -0.48
C GLY A 128 5.53 2.79 0.40
N LYS A 129 5.90 2.60 1.68
CA LYS A 129 5.06 1.91 2.66
C LYS A 129 3.64 2.48 2.63
N GLN A 130 2.67 1.59 2.42
CA GLN A 130 1.28 2.00 2.47
C GLN A 130 0.97 2.57 3.85
N ILE A 131 0.52 3.82 3.86
CA ILE A 131 0.06 4.51 5.06
C ILE A 131 -1.19 3.76 5.53
N PRO A 132 -1.32 3.42 6.83
CA PRO A 132 -2.50 2.71 7.33
C PRO A 132 -3.76 3.49 6.99
N ASN A 133 -4.85 2.76 6.71
CA ASN A 133 -6.12 3.39 6.36
C ASN A 133 -6.59 4.31 7.50
N GLN A 134 -6.47 5.63 7.29
CA GLN A 134 -6.71 6.62 8.33
C GLN A 134 -8.15 6.55 8.87
N GLY A 135 -9.13 6.21 8.03
CA GLY A 135 -10.52 6.04 8.46
C GLY A 135 -10.67 4.90 9.46
N LEU A 136 -10.04 3.75 9.19
CA LEU A 136 -10.03 2.60 10.10
C LEU A 136 -9.25 2.89 11.39
N VAL A 137 -8.12 3.61 11.29
CA VAL A 137 -7.33 4.04 12.46
C VAL A 137 -8.17 4.95 13.36
N VAL A 138 -8.80 5.98 12.79
CA VAL A 138 -9.62 6.94 13.56
C VAL A 138 -10.83 6.26 14.18
N ALA A 139 -11.54 5.40 13.43
CA ALA A 139 -12.65 4.62 13.96
C ALA A 139 -12.19 3.70 15.10
N GLY A 140 -11.11 2.94 14.89
CA GLY A 140 -10.54 2.03 15.90
C GLY A 140 -10.11 2.76 17.17
N ALA A 141 -9.39 3.87 17.03
CA ALA A 141 -8.98 4.73 18.15
C ALA A 141 -10.20 5.29 18.92
N SER A 142 -11.25 5.69 18.22
CA SER A 142 -12.49 6.18 18.85
C SER A 142 -13.16 5.10 19.71
N PHE A 143 -13.27 3.87 19.19
CA PHE A 143 -13.81 2.73 19.95
C PHE A 143 -12.96 2.37 21.16
N LEU A 144 -11.62 2.44 21.05
CA LEU A 144 -10.71 2.23 22.16
C LEU A 144 -10.91 3.27 23.26
N ILE A 145 -10.94 4.56 22.90
CA ILE A 145 -11.12 5.66 23.86
C ILE A 145 -12.44 5.51 24.60
N VAL A 146 -13.55 5.31 23.89
CA VAL A 146 -14.88 5.14 24.51
C VAL A 146 -14.92 3.90 25.38
N GLY A 147 -14.35 2.78 24.92
CA GLY A 147 -14.29 1.52 25.68
C GLY A 147 -13.50 1.67 26.99
N ILE A 148 -12.34 2.34 26.96
CA ILE A 148 -11.51 2.60 28.14
C ILE A 148 -12.22 3.55 29.11
N LEU A 149 -12.78 4.66 28.63
CA LEU A 149 -13.56 5.59 29.45
C LEU A 149 -14.70 4.88 30.17
N TYR A 150 -15.46 4.06 29.46
CA TYR A 150 -16.56 3.30 30.04
C TYR A 150 -16.06 2.26 31.07
N PHE A 151 -14.92 1.63 30.82
CA PHE A 151 -14.30 0.70 31.77
C PHE A 151 -13.91 1.40 33.08
N LEU A 152 -13.27 2.57 32.99
CA LEU A 152 -12.84 3.37 34.13
C LEU A 152 -14.02 3.90 34.95
N ILE A 153 -15.09 4.35 34.30
CA ILE A 153 -16.29 4.83 35.00
C ILE A 153 -17.01 3.66 35.72
N ALA A 154 -17.12 2.50 35.06
CA ALA A 154 -17.77 1.34 35.63
C ALA A 154 -16.99 0.74 36.81
N SER A 155 -15.66 0.72 36.75
CA SER A 155 -14.81 0.24 37.84
C SER A 155 -14.87 1.17 39.07
N ARG A 156 -14.95 2.50 38.85
CA ARG A 156 -15.10 3.50 39.92
C ARG A 156 -16.44 3.38 40.65
N LYS A 157 -17.54 3.05 39.97
CA LYS A 157 -18.84 2.81 40.63
C LYS A 157 -18.83 1.57 41.52
N GLN A 158 -18.11 0.51 41.13
CA GLN A 158 -18.04 -0.73 41.93
C GLN A 158 -17.20 -0.58 43.20
N SER A 159 -16.16 0.26 43.20
CA SER A 159 -15.38 0.52 44.42
C SER A 159 -16.21 1.28 45.46
N VAL A 160 -16.99 2.29 45.03
CA VAL A 160 -17.86 3.09 45.92
C VAL A 160 -18.98 2.24 46.55
N LEU A 161 -19.59 1.34 45.78
CA LEU A 161 -20.64 0.42 46.29
C LEU A 161 -20.09 -0.59 47.32
N ARG A 162 -18.84 -1.02 47.19
CA ARG A 162 -18.20 -1.93 48.17
C ARG A 162 -17.86 -1.25 49.50
N THR A 163 -17.61 0.05 49.50
CA THR A 163 -17.40 0.82 50.73
C THR A 163 -18.69 1.07 51.51
N HIS A 164 -19.84 1.16 50.84
CA HIS A 164 -21.13 1.39 51.52
C HIS A 164 -21.84 0.12 52.01
N SER A 165 -21.50 -1.08 51.52
CA SER A 165 -22.12 -2.33 52.02
C SER A 165 -21.42 -2.94 53.24
N LYS A 166 -20.45 -2.24 53.83
CA LYS A 166 -19.70 -2.67 55.03
C LYS A 166 -20.05 -1.88 56.30
N GLN A 167 -21.12 -1.10 56.27
CA GLN A 167 -21.76 -0.52 57.47
C GLN A 167 -23.08 -1.23 57.72
#